data_AF-Q219H8-F1
#
_entry.id   AF-Q219H8-F1
#
_cell.length_a   1.000
_cell.length_b   1.000
_cell.length_c   1.000
_cell.angle_alpha   90.00
_cell.angle_beta   90.00
_cell.angle_gamma   90.00
#
_symmetry.space_group_name_H-M   'P 1'
#
loop_
_entity.id
_entity.type
_entity.pdbx_description
1 polymer ?
#
loop_
_entity_poly.entity_id
_entity_poly.type
_entity_poly.pdbx_seq_one_letter_code
_entity_poly.pdbx_strand_id
1 'polypeptide(L)'
;MAPTTRAEIYEDLKERRRRGKQAGEALTPTTSGRPLHGVSMTSAASMMALEIYALADRVFGDESKAEAWLERPNASMSGQRPIDLMQDQLGAAVVRETLEQIDHGIFA
;
A
#
# COMPACT_ATOMS: atom_id res chain seq x y z
N MET A 1 18.71 -4.69 11.63
CA MET A 1 17.59 -5.53 12.12
C MET A 1 16.39 -5.16 11.30
N ALA A 2 15.87 -6.05 10.44
CA ALA A 2 14.67 -5.75 9.65
C ALA A 2 13.45 -5.73 10.58
N PRO A 3 12.54 -4.75 10.47
CA PRO A 3 11.33 -4.72 11.29
C PRO A 3 10.51 -5.98 11.00
N THR A 4 10.21 -6.76 12.03
CA THR A 4 9.58 -8.08 11.90
C THR A 4 8.09 -8.04 12.20
N THR A 5 7.58 -6.89 12.65
CA THR A 5 6.17 -6.74 13.06
C THR A 5 5.46 -5.68 12.23
N ARG A 6 4.23 -5.98 11.79
CA ARG A 6 3.35 -5.09 10.98
C ARG A 6 3.21 -3.69 11.60
N ALA A 7 3.11 -3.61 12.93
CA ALA A 7 3.04 -2.36 13.68
C ALA A 7 4.32 -1.50 13.59
N GLU A 8 5.50 -2.10 13.62
CA GLU A 8 6.77 -1.37 13.47
C GLU A 8 6.93 -0.81 12.07
N ILE A 9 6.42 -1.53 11.05
CA ILE A 9 6.38 -1.04 9.67
C ILE A 9 5.45 0.17 9.55
N TYR A 10 4.29 0.15 10.21
CA TYR A 10 3.38 1.31 10.23
C TYR A 10 3.98 2.54 10.92
N GLU A 11 4.68 2.37 12.04
CA GLU A 11 5.34 3.49 12.72
C GLU A 11 6.54 4.01 11.92
N ASP A 12 7.33 3.14 11.28
CA ASP A 12 8.40 3.55 10.37
C ASP A 12 7.84 4.33 9.16
N LEU A 13 6.65 3.96 8.63
CA LEU A 13 5.99 4.71 7.56
C LEU A 13 5.44 6.06 8.01
N LYS A 14 4.83 6.14 9.19
CA LYS A 14 4.41 7.43 9.79
C LYS A 14 5.62 8.34 9.98
N GLU A 15 6.74 7.80 10.47
CA GLU A 15 7.99 8.54 10.62
C GLU A 15 8.59 8.94 9.27
N ARG A 16 8.61 8.04 8.28
CA ARG A 16 9.09 8.35 6.91
C ARG A 16 8.22 9.39 6.22
N ARG A 17 6.91 9.45 6.46
CA ARG A 17 6.05 10.53 5.97
C ARG A 17 6.33 11.86 6.67
N ARG A 18 6.59 11.82 7.99
CA ARG A 18 7.03 13.00 8.76
C ARG A 18 8.41 13.50 8.28
N ARG A 19 9.30 12.59 7.89
CA ARG A 19 10.67 12.85 7.39
C ARG A 19 10.69 13.20 5.88
N GLY A 20 9.73 12.67 5.12
CA GLY A 20 9.61 12.72 3.66
C GLY A 20 9.09 14.04 3.10
N LYS A 21 8.80 15.04 3.93
CA LYS A 21 8.58 16.42 3.45
C LYS A 21 9.84 17.08 2.85
N GLN A 22 10.98 16.36 2.74
CA GLN A 22 12.24 16.88 2.16
C GLN A 22 12.99 15.95 1.19
N ALA A 23 12.49 14.77 0.79
CA ALA A 23 13.29 13.84 -0.03
C ALA A 23 12.77 13.73 -1.48
N GLY A 24 12.95 14.80 -2.25
CA GLY A 24 13.21 14.64 -3.68
C GLY A 24 14.71 14.45 -3.84
N GLU A 25 15.15 13.25 -4.25
CA GLU A 25 16.20 13.00 -5.25
C GLU A 25 16.73 11.56 -5.15
N ALA A 26 16.67 10.88 -6.29
CA ALA A 26 17.52 9.78 -6.78
C ALA A 26 17.65 8.46 -5.99
N LEU A 27 17.18 7.37 -6.61
CA LEU A 27 17.88 6.08 -6.58
C LEU A 27 17.80 5.39 -7.96
N THR A 28 18.95 5.28 -8.63
CA THR A 28 19.18 4.32 -9.73
C THR A 28 19.79 3.03 -9.15
N PRO A 29 19.60 1.85 -9.78
CA PRO A 29 20.00 0.57 -9.22
C PRO A 29 21.32 0.04 -9.80
N THR A 30 22.22 -0.47 -8.96
CA THR A 30 23.14 -1.55 -9.35
C THR A 30 23.71 -2.28 -8.12
N THR A 31 23.44 -3.58 -8.00
CA THR A 31 24.48 -4.63 -8.01
C THR A 31 23.98 -5.96 -7.41
N SER A 32 23.97 -6.96 -8.29
CA SER A 32 24.20 -8.41 -8.14
C SER A 32 24.28 -9.09 -6.76
N GLY A 33 23.55 -10.20 -6.59
CA GLY A 33 24.02 -11.33 -5.77
C GLY A 33 22.99 -12.26 -5.10
N ARG A 34 22.69 -13.40 -5.76
CA ARG A 34 22.19 -14.70 -5.23
C ARG A 34 20.71 -14.88 -4.79
N PRO A 35 20.11 -16.07 -5.04
CA PRO A 35 18.68 -16.31 -4.88
C PRO A 35 18.35 -16.78 -3.46
N LEU A 36 17.47 -16.06 -2.77
CA LEU A 36 16.77 -16.55 -1.58
C LEU A 36 15.29 -16.70 -1.92
N HIS A 37 14.85 -17.96 -1.85
CA HIS A 37 13.45 -18.35 -1.92
C HIS A 37 12.81 -17.98 -0.57
N GLY A 38 11.96 -16.96 -0.55
CA GLY A 38 11.23 -16.52 0.65
C GLY A 38 11.12 -15.00 0.72
N VAL A 39 9.97 -14.47 0.26
CA VAL A 39 9.63 -13.04 0.16
C VAL A 39 10.54 -12.25 -0.78
N SER A 40 10.36 -12.48 -2.08
CA SER A 40 10.76 -11.51 -3.12
C SER A 40 9.52 -10.95 -3.81
N MET A 41 8.59 -10.41 -3.03
CA MET A 41 7.80 -9.29 -3.53
C MET A 41 8.71 -8.08 -3.33
N THR A 42 9.25 -7.55 -4.41
CA THR A 42 10.26 -6.47 -4.42
C THR A 42 9.91 -5.38 -3.41
N SER A 43 10.90 -4.76 -2.76
CA SER A 43 10.67 -3.70 -1.75
C SER A 43 9.64 -2.65 -2.20
N ALA A 44 9.57 -2.37 -3.50
CA ALA A 44 8.56 -1.51 -4.13
C ALA A 44 7.12 -2.02 -4.03
N ALA A 45 6.85 -3.32 -4.23
CA ALA A 45 5.52 -3.90 -4.07
C ALA A 45 5.04 -3.84 -2.62
N SER A 46 5.96 -4.07 -1.67
CA SER A 46 5.67 -3.87 -0.25
C SER A 46 5.36 -2.41 0.06
N MET A 47 6.12 -1.47 -0.50
CA MET A 47 5.88 -0.03 -0.32
C MET A 47 4.53 0.43 -0.90
N MET A 48 4.18 -0.03 -2.11
CA MET A 48 2.89 0.31 -2.71
C MET A 48 1.70 -0.20 -1.88
N ALA A 49 1.76 -1.43 -1.39
CA ALA A 49 0.72 -1.96 -0.51
C ALA A 49 0.58 -1.08 0.75
N LEU A 50 1.71 -0.73 1.38
CA LEU A 50 1.73 0.11 2.57
C LEU A 50 1.16 1.51 2.34
N GLU A 51 1.43 2.12 1.18
CA GLU A 51 0.82 3.39 0.77
C GLU A 51 -0.70 3.30 0.66
N ILE A 52 -1.20 2.20 0.09
CA ILE A 52 -2.65 1.98 -0.06
C ILE A 52 -3.33 1.77 1.30
N TYR A 53 -2.70 1.02 2.21
CA TYR A 53 -3.22 0.90 3.58
C TYR A 53 -3.27 2.25 4.30
N ALA A 54 -2.23 3.07 4.18
CA ALA A 54 -2.19 4.40 4.78
C ALA A 54 -3.22 5.35 4.14
N LEU A 55 -3.50 5.21 2.84
CA LEU A 55 -4.55 5.94 2.16
C LEU A 55 -5.94 5.50 2.66
N ALA A 56 -6.19 4.20 2.75
CA ALA A 56 -7.46 3.67 3.24
C ALA A 56 -7.74 4.13 4.67
N ASP A 57 -6.77 4.07 5.58
CA ASP A 57 -6.90 4.58 6.94
C ASP A 57 -7.25 6.08 6.97
N ARG A 58 -6.63 6.89 6.11
CA ARG A 58 -6.97 8.32 5.98
C ARG A 58 -8.41 8.53 5.49
N VAL A 59 -8.83 7.79 4.46
CA VAL A 59 -10.15 7.94 3.82
C VAL A 59 -11.27 7.53 4.78
N PHE A 60 -11.09 6.43 5.50
CA PHE A 60 -12.10 5.91 6.43
C PHE A 60 -11.99 6.46 7.85
N GLY A 61 -10.82 7.01 8.22
CA GLY A 61 -10.50 7.53 9.56
C GLY A 61 -10.43 6.46 10.64
N ASP A 62 -10.43 5.18 10.27
CA ASP A 62 -10.50 4.03 11.16
C ASP A 62 -9.85 2.81 10.49
N GLU A 63 -8.84 2.25 11.16
CA GLU A 63 -8.07 1.11 10.67
C GLU A 63 -8.94 -0.13 10.43
N SER A 64 -9.91 -0.40 11.31
CA SER A 64 -10.79 -1.57 11.18
C SER A 64 -11.74 -1.41 9.99
N LYS A 65 -12.21 -0.20 9.69
CA LYS A 65 -12.99 0.08 8.48
C LYS A 65 -12.15 -0.04 7.22
N ALA A 66 -10.90 0.43 7.26
CA ALA A 66 -9.98 0.31 6.14
C ALA A 66 -9.68 -1.15 5.81
N GLU A 67 -9.32 -1.97 6.82
CA GLU A 67 -9.08 -3.40 6.65
C GLU A 67 -10.34 -4.12 6.16
N ALA A 68 -11.50 -3.83 6.77
CA ALA A 68 -12.77 -4.40 6.31
C ALA A 68 -13.11 -4.01 4.87
N TRP A 69 -12.80 -2.80 4.42
CA TRP A 69 -13.02 -2.40 3.02
C TRP A 69 -12.06 -3.14 2.07
N LEU A 70 -10.79 -3.28 2.44
CA LEU A 70 -9.78 -3.97 1.64
C LEU A 70 -10.05 -5.49 1.50
N GLU A 71 -10.69 -6.10 2.49
CA GLU A 71 -11.05 -7.51 2.51
C GLU A 71 -12.43 -7.80 1.90
N ARG A 72 -13.26 -6.78 1.68
CA ARG A 72 -14.60 -6.96 1.14
C ARG A 72 -14.59 -6.92 -0.39
N PRO A 73 -15.33 -7.84 -1.05
CA PRO A 73 -15.63 -7.75 -2.47
C PRO A 73 -16.20 -6.37 -2.83
N ASN A 74 -15.57 -5.70 -3.79
CA ASN A 74 -16.01 -4.39 -4.26
C ASN A 74 -16.64 -4.51 -5.65
N ALA A 75 -17.88 -4.04 -5.80
CA ALA A 75 -18.62 -4.08 -7.06
C ALA A 75 -17.92 -3.27 -8.18
N SER A 76 -17.32 -2.13 -7.85
CA SER A 76 -16.54 -1.31 -8.78
C SER A 76 -15.29 -2.03 -9.30
N MET A 77 -14.85 -3.07 -8.60
CA MET A 77 -13.70 -3.91 -8.94
C MET A 77 -14.14 -5.31 -9.40
N SER A 78 -15.29 -5.42 -10.09
CA SER A 78 -15.85 -6.68 -10.58
C SER A 78 -16.08 -7.74 -9.48
N GLY A 79 -16.32 -7.30 -8.24
CA GLY A 79 -16.52 -8.20 -7.09
C GLY A 79 -15.22 -8.79 -6.54
N GLN A 80 -14.05 -8.35 -6.99
CA GLN A 80 -12.78 -8.75 -6.40
C GLN A 80 -12.52 -7.99 -5.10
N ARG A 81 -11.72 -8.60 -4.21
CA ARG A 81 -11.27 -7.93 -2.99
C ARG A 81 -10.09 -7.01 -3.34
N PRO A 82 -10.06 -5.76 -2.88
CA PRO A 82 -8.93 -4.87 -3.09
C PRO A 82 -7.57 -5.48 -2.70
N ILE A 83 -7.52 -6.26 -1.60
CA ILE A 83 -6.29 -6.92 -1.15
C ILE A 83 -5.72 -7.93 -2.14
N ASP A 84 -6.57 -8.59 -2.93
CA ASP A 84 -6.13 -9.54 -3.96
C ASP A 84 -5.60 -8.80 -5.19
N LEU A 85 -6.17 -7.63 -5.50
CA LEU A 85 -5.75 -6.80 -6.64
C LEU A 85 -4.39 -6.12 -6.42
N MET A 86 -4.04 -5.83 -5.17
CA MET A 86 -2.75 -5.23 -4.82
C MET A 86 -1.53 -6.14 -5.08
N GLN A 87 -1.74 -7.41 -5.48
CA GLN A 87 -0.65 -8.31 -5.88
C GLN A 87 0.02 -7.88 -7.19
N ASP A 88 -0.68 -7.10 -8.02
CA ASP A 88 -0.18 -6.55 -9.28
C ASP A 88 -0.16 -5.02 -9.24
N GLN A 89 0.78 -4.38 -9.95
CA GLN A 89 0.90 -2.91 -9.97
C GLN A 89 -0.35 -2.23 -10.54
N LEU A 90 -0.97 -2.81 -11.56
CA LEU A 90 -2.18 -2.27 -12.18
C LEU A 90 -3.37 -2.39 -11.22
N GLY A 91 -3.52 -3.54 -10.58
CA GLY A 91 -4.58 -3.74 -9.58
C GLY A 91 -4.42 -2.82 -8.37
N ALA A 92 -3.19 -2.62 -7.89
CA ALA A 92 -2.88 -1.65 -6.84
C ALA A 92 -3.26 -0.20 -7.25
N ALA A 93 -3.03 0.18 -8.52
CA ALA A 93 -3.41 1.49 -9.03
C ALA A 93 -4.94 1.69 -9.03
N VAL A 94 -5.71 0.68 -9.44
CA VAL A 94 -7.19 0.73 -9.39
C VAL A 94 -7.71 0.88 -7.96
N VAL A 95 -7.11 0.17 -7.01
CA VAL A 95 -7.49 0.29 -5.60
C VAL A 95 -7.22 1.70 -5.07
N ARG A 96 -6.04 2.27 -5.40
CA ARG A 96 -5.69 3.65 -5.03
C ARG A 96 -6.70 4.65 -5.61
N GLU A 97 -6.99 4.58 -6.90
CA GLU A 97 -7.94 5.48 -7.57
C GLU A 97 -9.32 5.40 -6.94
N THR A 98 -9.78 4.19 -6.60
CA THR A 98 -11.08 3.99 -5.94
C THR A 98 -11.09 4.64 -4.55
N LEU A 99 -10.01 4.50 -3.77
CA LEU A 99 -9.90 5.15 -2.47
C LEU A 99 -9.90 6.69 -2.60
N GLU A 100 -9.24 7.23 -3.62
CA GLU A 100 -9.25 8.66 -3.92
C GLU A 100 -10.66 9.14 -4.31
N GLN A 101 -11.38 8.38 -5.14
CA GLN A 101 -12.78 8.68 -5.46
C GLN A 101 -13.66 8.74 -4.21
N ILE A 102 -13.48 7.79 -3.27
CA ILE A 102 -14.18 7.79 -1.99
C ILE A 102 -13.78 9.02 -1.14
N ASP A 103 -12.50 9.41 -1.08
CA ASP A 103 -12.02 10.62 -0.38
C ASP A 103 -12.71 11.88 -0.93
N HIS A 104 -12.91 11.94 -2.25
CA HIS A 104 -13.58 13.03 -2.95
C HIS A 104 -15.11 12.97 -2.89
N GLY A 105 -15.69 11.94 -2.25
CA GLY A 105 -17.14 11.73 -2.14
C GLY A 105 -17.80 11.29 -3.46
N ILE A 106 -17.01 10.80 -4.41
CA ILE A 106 -17.48 10.27 -5.68
C ILE A 106 -17.75 8.77 -5.48
N PHE A 107 -19.02 8.39 -5.47
CA PHE A 107 -19.46 7.00 -5.52
C PHE A 107 -19.94 6.71 -6.94
N ALA A 108 -19.29 5.77 -7.63
CA ALA A 108 -19.77 5.22 -8.91
C ALA A 108 -20.82 4.12 -8.68
#